data_AF-A0A959CZW2-F1
#
_entry.id   AF-A0A959CZW2-F1
#
_cell.length_a   1.000
_cell.length_b   1.000
_cell.length_c   1.000
_cell.angle_alpha   90.00
_cell.angle_beta   90.00
_cell.angle_gamma   90.00
#
_symmetry.space_group_name_H-M   'P 1'
#
loop_
_entity.id
_entity.type
_entity.pdbx_description
1 polymer ?
#
loop_
_entity_poly.entity_id
_entity_poly.type
_entity_poly.pdbx_seq_one_letter_code
_entity_poly.pdbx_strand_id
1 'polypeptide(L)'
;MATSLCAQKLDSGPQVLSFFSDIDDTEQPYGLYLPENYDPGKKYPLVVMLHGAGSNHRLALRRVFGKTNQNGETDVEASRYFPRWENREYLVASPNARGTMGYQGIAEKDVLDMVEDVKRRFSVDENRMYLTGLSMGGGGTLWIGLAYPDMWAAMAPVCPAPPAEAAALAANAFNIPVHIHQGGADPVVRPEGVRAWVESLKSKGVAVEYSEYPGVGHDSWANAYQDGAIFDWFGQFERNPFPERVKYEATQYKHNKAYWITLDAFTPGTLTGIDAQFTGENQLVVRTTNLRAFTLRLAGHPFYKSEKPLKVNIDGKVVEAAADKAISFLKTAERWENKPYYPPALVKRKGIEGPMIEVVSTRHIYVYGTGGNPSEEEMARRREQAGKAAEWSGYRGEFLGRIMVFPRILSDREVRLSDLQGANLILFGDKTTNSIIEQYSGRLPLHLNDPSGDYGLAYVFPVGN
;
A
#
# COMPACT_ATOMS: atom_id res chain seq x y z
N MET A 1 39.86 -9.90 -11.63
CA MET A 1 39.37 -9.01 -12.69
C MET A 1 37.88 -8.82 -12.47
N ALA A 2 37.48 -7.63 -12.03
CA ALA A 2 36.07 -7.28 -11.88
C ALA A 2 35.50 -6.99 -13.27
N THR A 3 34.59 -7.84 -13.73
CA THR A 3 33.75 -7.57 -14.89
C THR A 3 32.81 -6.42 -14.52
N SER A 4 33.22 -5.21 -14.87
CA SER A 4 32.33 -4.06 -14.93
C SER A 4 31.29 -4.36 -16.01
N LEU A 5 30.14 -4.90 -15.63
CA LEU A 5 28.96 -4.84 -16.47
C LEU A 5 28.72 -3.35 -16.76
N CYS A 6 28.94 -2.92 -18.00
CA CYS A 6 28.41 -1.66 -18.48
C CYS A 6 26.88 -1.72 -18.33
N ALA A 7 26.37 -1.26 -17.20
CA ALA A 7 24.95 -0.96 -17.06
C ALA A 7 24.63 0.04 -18.17
N GLN A 8 23.71 -0.34 -19.06
CA GLN A 8 23.16 0.59 -20.03
C GLN A 8 22.63 1.80 -19.25
N LYS A 9 23.29 2.94 -19.40
CA LYS A 9 22.88 4.17 -18.73
C LYS A 9 21.58 4.59 -19.38
N LEU A 10 20.48 4.57 -18.62
CA LEU A 10 19.19 5.04 -19.10
C LEU A 10 19.32 6.50 -19.53
N ASP A 11 18.65 6.85 -20.63
CA ASP A 11 18.61 8.24 -21.08
C ASP A 11 17.87 9.11 -20.05
N SER A 12 18.28 10.37 -19.95
CA SER A 12 17.52 11.36 -19.20
C SER A 12 16.15 11.60 -19.83
N GLY A 13 15.18 11.94 -19.01
CA GLY A 13 13.80 12.17 -19.42
C GLY A 13 12.91 10.96 -19.20
N PRO A 14 11.71 10.98 -19.80
CA PRO A 14 10.71 9.96 -19.58
C PRO A 14 10.93 8.68 -20.37
N GLN A 15 10.65 7.57 -19.69
CA GLN A 15 10.75 6.22 -20.22
C GLN A 15 9.77 5.29 -19.47
N VAL A 16 9.72 4.03 -19.91
CA VAL A 16 8.97 2.98 -19.22
C VAL A 16 9.92 1.87 -18.84
N LEU A 17 9.84 1.45 -17.58
CA LEU A 17 10.52 0.27 -17.05
C LEU A 17 9.46 -0.73 -16.57
N SER A 18 9.91 -1.90 -16.14
CA SER A 18 9.09 -2.87 -15.42
C SER A 18 9.79 -3.38 -14.16
N PHE A 19 8.98 -3.88 -13.23
CA PHE A 19 9.42 -4.71 -12.11
C PHE A 19 8.68 -6.05 -12.15
N PHE A 20 9.32 -7.10 -11.65
CA PHE A 20 8.69 -8.41 -11.51
C PHE A 20 7.77 -8.42 -10.29
N SER A 21 6.48 -8.70 -10.49
CA SER A 21 5.51 -8.90 -9.43
C SER A 21 5.36 -10.38 -9.10
N ASP A 22 5.63 -10.73 -7.84
CA ASP A 22 5.46 -12.09 -7.31
C ASP A 22 4.00 -12.51 -7.12
N ILE A 23 3.04 -11.58 -7.21
CA ILE A 23 1.61 -11.87 -7.06
C ILE A 23 1.14 -12.90 -8.09
N ASP A 24 1.55 -12.72 -9.35
CA ASP A 24 1.13 -13.53 -10.49
C ASP A 24 2.29 -13.90 -11.43
N ASP A 25 3.54 -13.70 -10.98
CA ASP A 25 4.76 -14.00 -11.72
C ASP A 25 4.88 -13.24 -13.08
N THR A 26 4.46 -11.97 -13.11
CA THR A 26 4.47 -11.11 -14.32
C THR A 26 5.27 -9.82 -14.17
N GLU A 27 5.77 -9.29 -15.28
CA GLU A 27 6.39 -7.96 -15.35
C GLU A 27 5.32 -6.86 -15.36
N GLN A 28 5.40 -5.93 -14.40
CA GLN A 28 4.49 -4.80 -14.28
C GLN A 28 5.15 -3.50 -14.73
N PRO A 29 4.55 -2.77 -15.70
CA PRO A 29 5.15 -1.57 -16.22
C PRO A 29 4.92 -0.37 -15.30
N TYR A 30 5.88 0.55 -15.30
CA TYR A 30 5.75 1.87 -14.69
C TYR A 30 6.47 2.93 -15.54
N GLY A 31 5.94 4.14 -15.53
CA GLY A 31 6.59 5.31 -16.11
C GLY A 31 7.69 5.79 -15.18
N LEU A 32 8.86 6.11 -15.73
CA LEU A 32 9.97 6.70 -15.01
C LEU A 32 10.42 7.98 -15.72
N TYR A 33 10.66 9.04 -14.96
CA TYR A 33 11.44 10.18 -15.41
C TYR A 33 12.78 10.22 -14.66
N LEU A 34 13.86 10.33 -15.43
CA LEU A 34 15.22 10.51 -14.92
C LEU A 34 15.65 11.97 -15.17
N PRO A 35 16.15 12.72 -14.16
CA PRO A 35 16.61 14.08 -14.37
C PRO A 35 17.77 14.14 -15.36
N GLU A 36 17.93 15.28 -16.04
CA GLU A 36 19.11 15.51 -16.88
C GLU A 36 20.39 15.37 -16.04
N ASN A 37 21.41 14.73 -16.62
CA ASN A 37 22.71 14.50 -15.97
C ASN A 37 22.63 13.73 -14.64
N TYR A 38 21.68 12.78 -14.51
CA TYR A 38 21.59 11.91 -13.34
C TYR A 38 22.96 11.32 -12.93
N ASP A 39 23.30 11.54 -11.66
CA ASP A 39 24.52 11.07 -11.00
C ASP A 39 24.18 10.07 -9.89
N PRO A 40 24.55 8.78 -9.99
CA PRO A 40 24.31 7.81 -8.93
C PRO A 40 25.01 8.16 -7.60
N GLY A 41 26.00 9.06 -7.60
CA GLY A 41 26.64 9.59 -6.39
C GLY A 41 25.82 10.64 -5.63
N LYS A 42 24.78 11.24 -6.25
CA LYS A 42 23.87 12.22 -5.64
C LYS A 42 22.54 11.54 -5.28
N LYS A 43 21.96 11.89 -4.12
CA LYS A 43 20.59 11.47 -3.76
C LYS A 43 19.56 12.42 -4.36
N TYR A 44 18.53 11.87 -5.00
CA TYR A 44 17.47 12.64 -5.64
C TYR A 44 16.14 12.48 -4.91
N PRO A 45 15.31 13.53 -4.85
CA PRO A 45 13.94 13.40 -4.38
C PRO A 45 13.15 12.51 -5.34
N LEU A 46 12.13 11.80 -4.84
CA LEU A 46 11.27 10.93 -5.63
C LEU A 46 9.82 11.40 -5.52
N VAL A 47 9.17 11.64 -6.65
CA VAL A 47 7.71 11.84 -6.73
C VAL A 47 7.05 10.56 -7.25
N VAL A 48 6.14 9.99 -6.46
CA VAL A 48 5.27 8.89 -6.86
C VAL A 48 3.96 9.48 -7.37
N MET A 49 3.64 9.24 -8.65
CA MET A 49 2.46 9.77 -9.33
C MET A 49 1.45 8.67 -9.65
N LEU A 50 0.29 8.71 -9.00
CA LEU A 50 -0.79 7.74 -9.18
C LEU A 50 -1.78 8.19 -10.27
N HIS A 51 -2.02 7.33 -11.25
CA HIS A 51 -2.93 7.61 -12.36
C HIS A 51 -4.41 7.53 -11.94
N GLY A 52 -5.27 8.26 -12.66
CA GLY A 52 -6.73 8.16 -12.52
C GLY A 52 -7.33 6.96 -13.25
N ALA A 53 -8.63 6.72 -13.06
CA ALA A 53 -9.38 5.75 -13.86
C ALA A 53 -9.33 6.13 -15.35
N GLY A 54 -9.17 5.15 -16.24
CA GLY A 54 -9.02 5.37 -17.69
C GLY A 54 -7.67 5.90 -18.15
N SER A 55 -6.76 6.16 -17.21
CA SER A 55 -5.38 6.51 -17.49
C SER A 55 -4.45 5.30 -17.32
N ASN A 56 -3.16 5.50 -17.56
CA ASN A 56 -2.10 4.54 -17.27
C ASN A 56 -0.84 5.27 -16.77
N HIS A 57 0.20 4.48 -16.46
CA HIS A 57 1.51 4.94 -16.02
C HIS A 57 2.17 5.99 -16.92
N ARG A 58 2.00 5.91 -18.24
CA ARG A 58 2.60 6.87 -19.20
C ARG A 58 1.89 8.21 -19.16
N LEU A 59 0.57 8.19 -19.22
CA LEU A 59 -0.23 9.40 -19.23
C LEU A 59 -0.17 10.14 -17.88
N ALA A 60 -0.12 9.40 -16.76
CA ALA A 60 0.06 10.00 -15.45
C ALA A 60 1.45 10.65 -15.29
N LEU A 61 2.52 10.00 -15.77
CA LEU A 61 3.84 10.60 -15.83
C LEU A 61 3.83 11.89 -16.68
N ARG A 62 3.14 11.91 -17.81
CA ARG A 62 2.99 13.13 -18.63
C ARG A 62 2.24 14.25 -17.87
N ARG A 63 1.15 13.91 -17.17
CA ARG A 63 0.29 14.89 -16.49
C ARG A 63 0.96 15.58 -15.30
N VAL A 64 1.80 14.88 -14.52
CA VAL A 64 2.51 15.49 -13.37
C VAL A 64 3.55 16.55 -13.80
N PHE A 65 3.98 16.52 -15.07
CA PHE A 65 4.79 17.60 -15.69
C PHE A 65 3.93 18.71 -16.33
N GLY A 66 2.64 18.80 -15.98
CA GLY A 66 1.72 19.81 -16.49
C GLY A 66 1.37 19.64 -17.98
N LYS A 67 1.64 18.47 -18.57
CA LYS A 67 1.37 18.22 -20.00
C LYS A 67 0.01 17.55 -20.18
N THR A 68 -1.04 18.35 -20.36
CA THR A 68 -2.39 17.85 -20.69
C THR A 68 -2.50 17.41 -22.16
N ASN A 69 -3.62 16.80 -22.53
CA ASN A 69 -3.89 16.38 -23.90
C ASN A 69 -3.99 17.61 -24.84
N GLN A 70 -3.56 17.43 -26.09
CA GLN A 70 -3.76 18.43 -27.14
C GLN A 70 -5.25 18.53 -27.52
N ASN A 71 -5.64 19.62 -28.18
CA ASN A 71 -7.03 19.77 -28.63
C ASN A 71 -7.41 18.64 -29.60
N GLY A 72 -8.48 17.90 -29.28
CA GLY A 72 -8.93 16.73 -30.04
C GLY A 72 -8.15 15.43 -29.75
N GLU A 73 -7.12 15.45 -28.90
CA GLU A 73 -6.34 14.26 -28.53
C GLU A 73 -7.04 13.47 -27.40
N THR A 74 -7.27 12.19 -27.66
CA THR A 74 -7.80 11.25 -26.65
C THR A 74 -6.71 10.81 -25.66
N ASP A 75 -7.10 10.31 -24.49
CA ASP A 75 -6.16 9.76 -23.50
C ASP A 75 -5.33 8.59 -24.06
N VAL A 76 -5.93 7.79 -24.95
CA VAL A 76 -5.24 6.70 -25.64
C VAL A 76 -4.11 7.24 -26.53
N GLU A 77 -4.39 8.26 -27.35
CA GLU A 77 -3.38 8.90 -28.21
C GLU A 77 -2.30 9.59 -27.38
N ALA A 78 -2.71 10.33 -26.36
CA ALA A 78 -1.83 11.05 -25.46
C ALA A 78 -0.82 10.16 -24.72
N SER A 79 -1.19 8.88 -24.48
CA SER A 79 -0.33 7.91 -23.82
C SER A 79 0.73 7.28 -24.74
N ARG A 80 0.66 7.47 -26.07
CA ARG A 80 1.56 6.81 -27.03
C ARG A 80 2.97 7.39 -27.07
N TYR A 81 3.15 8.63 -26.65
CA TYR A 81 4.43 9.33 -26.74
C TYR A 81 4.68 10.21 -25.50
N PHE A 82 5.92 10.63 -25.31
CA PHE A 82 6.28 11.64 -24.33
C PHE A 82 6.70 12.92 -25.06
N PRO A 83 6.06 14.08 -24.80
CA PRO A 83 6.57 15.33 -25.32
C PRO A 83 7.89 15.71 -24.63
N ARG A 84 8.57 16.74 -25.13
CA ARG A 84 9.72 17.31 -24.43
C ARG A 84 9.26 17.96 -23.12
N TRP A 85 9.92 17.64 -22.02
CA TRP A 85 9.63 18.19 -20.70
C TRP A 85 10.76 19.11 -20.26
N GLU A 86 10.42 20.03 -19.37
CA GLU A 86 11.43 20.82 -18.66
C GLU A 86 12.20 19.91 -17.71
N ASN A 87 13.49 20.17 -17.56
CA ASN A 87 14.29 19.44 -16.61
C ASN A 87 13.81 19.73 -15.18
N ARG A 88 13.59 18.67 -14.39
CA ARG A 88 13.30 18.77 -12.96
C ARG A 88 14.28 17.86 -12.24
N GLU A 89 14.95 18.34 -11.20
CA GLU A 89 15.91 17.53 -10.42
C GLU A 89 15.21 16.53 -9.47
N TYR A 90 14.24 15.77 -10.00
CA TYR A 90 13.45 14.76 -9.32
C TYR A 90 13.50 13.46 -10.12
N LEU A 91 13.53 12.34 -9.41
CA LEU A 91 13.03 11.09 -9.95
C LEU A 91 11.50 11.13 -9.90
N VAL A 92 10.82 10.70 -10.96
CA VAL A 92 9.35 10.57 -10.93
C VAL A 92 8.97 9.19 -11.40
N ALA A 93 8.17 8.47 -10.61
CA ALA A 93 7.71 7.12 -10.92
C ALA A 93 6.18 7.05 -10.89
N SER A 94 5.59 6.43 -11.90
CA SER A 94 4.15 6.25 -12.01
C SER A 94 3.81 4.79 -12.28
N PRO A 95 3.21 4.04 -11.34
CA PRO A 95 2.92 2.62 -11.53
C PRO A 95 1.71 2.44 -12.45
N ASN A 96 1.65 1.31 -13.17
CA ASN A 96 0.41 0.91 -13.84
C ASN A 96 -0.60 0.29 -12.87
N ALA A 97 -0.14 -0.28 -11.75
CA ALA A 97 -0.95 -0.79 -10.64
C ALA A 97 -2.18 -1.63 -11.09
N ARG A 98 -1.96 -2.48 -12.10
CA ARG A 98 -2.99 -3.33 -12.75
C ARG A 98 -4.19 -2.58 -13.35
N GLY A 99 -4.01 -1.32 -13.73
CA GLY A 99 -5.04 -0.47 -14.29
C GLY A 99 -5.96 0.10 -13.22
N THR A 100 -7.28 0.01 -13.41
CA THR A 100 -8.27 0.65 -12.54
C THR A 100 -8.67 -0.25 -11.36
N MET A 101 -7.68 -0.70 -10.57
CA MET A 101 -7.87 -1.57 -9.39
C MET A 101 -8.02 -0.82 -8.05
N GLY A 102 -7.97 0.52 -8.06
CA GLY A 102 -8.32 1.33 -6.88
C GLY A 102 -7.26 1.40 -5.78
N TYR A 103 -6.01 1.00 -6.06
CA TYR A 103 -4.85 1.14 -5.16
C TYR A 103 -4.99 0.47 -3.78
N GLN A 104 -5.86 -0.54 -3.65
CA GLN A 104 -5.97 -1.43 -2.49
C GLN A 104 -5.51 -2.84 -2.89
N GLY A 105 -4.95 -3.60 -1.95
CA GLY A 105 -4.56 -5.00 -2.17
C GLY A 105 -3.44 -5.15 -3.21
N ILE A 106 -3.69 -5.85 -4.31
CA ILE A 106 -2.72 -6.08 -5.40
C ILE A 106 -2.13 -4.75 -5.92
N ALA A 107 -2.99 -3.76 -6.19
CA ALA A 107 -2.55 -2.47 -6.73
C ALA A 107 -1.78 -1.63 -5.70
N GLU A 108 -2.08 -1.79 -4.41
CA GLU A 108 -1.30 -1.18 -3.32
C GLU A 108 0.11 -1.77 -3.28
N LYS A 109 0.20 -3.11 -3.34
CA LYS A 109 1.48 -3.82 -3.36
C LYS A 109 2.32 -3.44 -4.58
N ASP A 110 1.72 -3.35 -5.77
CA ASP A 110 2.43 -2.92 -6.99
C ASP A 110 3.06 -1.53 -6.84
N VAL A 111 2.40 -0.59 -6.13
CA VAL A 111 2.97 0.75 -5.87
C VAL A 111 4.22 0.62 -4.97
N LEU A 112 4.13 -0.17 -3.91
CA LEU A 112 5.24 -0.38 -2.97
C LEU A 112 6.40 -1.14 -3.62
N ASP A 113 6.12 -2.17 -4.41
CA ASP A 113 7.12 -2.93 -5.16
C ASP A 113 7.83 -2.03 -6.19
N MET A 114 7.09 -1.16 -6.88
CA MET A 114 7.68 -0.15 -7.78
C MET A 114 8.61 0.80 -7.02
N VAL A 115 8.21 1.30 -5.85
CA VAL A 115 9.05 2.18 -5.02
C VAL A 115 10.35 1.47 -4.63
N GLU A 116 10.28 0.21 -4.19
CA GLU A 116 11.47 -0.57 -3.84
C GLU A 116 12.34 -0.88 -5.07
N ASP A 117 11.74 -1.14 -6.24
CA ASP A 117 12.48 -1.30 -7.49
C ASP A 117 13.23 -0.02 -7.88
N VAL A 118 12.59 1.15 -7.75
CA VAL A 118 13.22 2.46 -8.01
C VAL A 118 14.37 2.70 -7.02
N LYS A 119 14.17 2.47 -5.71
CA LYS A 119 15.22 2.61 -4.69
C LYS A 119 16.41 1.68 -4.93
N ARG A 120 16.16 0.49 -5.48
CA ARG A 120 17.21 -0.47 -5.83
C ARG A 120 18.03 -0.03 -7.05
N ARG A 121 17.39 0.62 -8.03
CA ARG A 121 18.02 1.03 -9.30
C ARG A 121 18.62 2.44 -9.26
N PHE A 122 18.11 3.31 -8.39
CA PHE A 122 18.47 4.73 -8.35
C PHE A 122 18.70 5.22 -6.92
N SER A 123 19.66 6.13 -6.77
CA SER A 123 19.97 6.88 -5.54
C SER A 123 18.83 7.83 -5.16
N VAL A 124 17.89 7.32 -4.36
CA VAL A 124 16.74 8.06 -3.82
C VAL A 124 17.08 8.64 -2.44
N ASP A 125 16.63 9.86 -2.21
CA ASP A 125 16.54 10.46 -0.89
C ASP A 125 15.22 10.06 -0.22
N GLU A 126 15.26 9.08 0.69
CA GLU A 126 14.07 8.57 1.39
C GLU A 126 13.45 9.57 2.39
N ASN A 127 14.11 10.70 2.66
CA ASN A 127 13.49 11.79 3.40
C ASN A 127 12.82 12.82 2.47
N ARG A 128 12.94 12.67 1.14
CA ARG A 128 12.30 13.51 0.14
C ARG A 128 11.54 12.68 -0.89
N MET A 129 10.72 11.77 -0.38
CA MET A 129 9.74 11.01 -1.15
C MET A 129 8.37 11.68 -1.02
N TYR A 130 7.71 11.90 -2.15
CA TYR A 130 6.46 12.63 -2.24
C TYR A 130 5.40 11.80 -2.96
N LEU A 131 4.13 11.98 -2.60
CA LEU A 131 3.02 11.24 -3.19
C LEU A 131 1.99 12.18 -3.78
N THR A 132 1.61 11.97 -5.04
CA THR A 132 0.56 12.74 -5.71
C THR A 132 -0.23 11.85 -6.66
N GLY A 133 -1.40 12.31 -7.07
CA GLY A 133 -2.25 11.57 -7.99
C GLY A 133 -3.56 12.29 -8.26
N LEU A 134 -4.24 11.89 -9.33
CA LEU A 134 -5.50 12.51 -9.77
C LEU A 134 -6.68 11.54 -9.74
N SER A 135 -7.88 11.99 -9.38
CA SER A 135 -9.11 11.18 -9.41
C SER A 135 -8.98 9.90 -8.57
N MET A 136 -9.09 8.71 -9.16
CA MET A 136 -8.73 7.42 -8.52
C MET A 136 -7.34 7.46 -7.88
N GLY A 137 -6.34 8.05 -8.55
CA GLY A 137 -4.99 8.23 -8.02
C GLY A 137 -4.89 9.29 -6.93
N GLY A 138 -5.77 10.30 -6.93
CA GLY A 138 -5.92 11.22 -5.80
C GLY A 138 -6.49 10.50 -4.58
N GLY A 139 -7.44 9.59 -4.81
CA GLY A 139 -7.92 8.66 -3.79
C GLY A 139 -6.84 7.72 -3.27
N GLY A 140 -6.03 7.15 -4.17
CA GLY A 140 -4.86 6.34 -3.84
C GLY A 140 -3.80 7.12 -3.07
N THR A 141 -3.65 8.42 -3.34
CA THR A 141 -2.74 9.32 -2.61
C THR A 141 -3.15 9.42 -1.15
N LEU A 142 -4.45 9.61 -0.89
CA LEU A 142 -4.97 9.56 0.48
C LEU A 142 -4.84 8.17 1.10
N TRP A 143 -5.19 7.10 0.38
CA TRP A 143 -5.12 5.74 0.93
C TRP A 143 -3.68 5.35 1.31
N ILE A 144 -2.76 5.35 0.35
CA ILE A 144 -1.36 4.94 0.53
C ILE A 144 -0.63 5.93 1.44
N GLY A 145 -0.89 7.23 1.30
CA GLY A 145 -0.32 8.27 2.14
C GLY A 145 -0.66 8.08 3.61
N LEU A 146 -1.92 7.72 3.92
CA LEU A 146 -2.38 7.49 5.29
C LEU A 146 -2.03 6.09 5.82
N ALA A 147 -1.93 5.07 4.96
CA ALA A 147 -1.56 3.71 5.35
C ALA A 147 -0.05 3.58 5.69
N TYR A 148 0.78 4.37 5.01
CA TYR A 148 2.25 4.39 5.16
C TYR A 148 2.77 5.80 5.46
N PRO A 149 2.33 6.43 6.57
CA PRO A 149 2.54 7.85 6.79
C PRO A 149 3.98 8.24 7.09
N ASP A 150 4.85 7.27 7.34
CA ASP A 150 6.28 7.44 7.62
C ASP A 150 7.17 7.28 6.38
N MET A 151 6.59 7.09 5.19
CA MET A 151 7.31 7.08 3.91
C MET A 151 7.43 8.46 3.26
N TRP A 152 6.49 9.37 3.55
CA TRP A 152 6.29 10.57 2.73
C TRP A 152 6.75 11.84 3.44
N ALA A 153 7.43 12.72 2.71
CA ALA A 153 7.78 14.06 3.12
C ALA A 153 6.62 15.05 2.95
N ALA A 154 5.76 14.83 1.96
CA ALA A 154 4.50 15.54 1.73
C ALA A 154 3.62 14.74 0.76
N MET A 155 2.31 15.03 0.74
CA MET A 155 1.39 14.45 -0.23
C MET A 155 0.42 15.48 -0.83
N ALA A 156 0.09 15.34 -2.11
CA ALA A 156 -0.80 16.24 -2.84
C ALA A 156 -1.91 15.50 -3.60
N PRO A 157 -3.05 15.20 -2.96
CA PRO A 157 -4.19 14.60 -3.66
C PRO A 157 -4.87 15.60 -4.60
N VAL A 158 -5.06 15.23 -5.87
CA VAL A 158 -5.80 16.03 -6.86
C VAL A 158 -7.14 15.36 -7.19
N CYS A 159 -8.23 16.12 -7.08
CA CYS A 159 -9.62 15.67 -7.19
C CYS A 159 -9.87 14.27 -6.61
N PRO A 160 -9.55 14.03 -5.32
CA PRO A 160 -9.39 12.69 -4.79
C PRO A 160 -10.71 11.92 -4.66
N ALA A 161 -10.74 10.68 -5.14
CA ALA A 161 -11.81 9.71 -4.95
C ALA A 161 -11.36 8.52 -4.07
N PRO A 162 -11.11 8.74 -2.76
CA PRO A 162 -10.54 7.71 -1.89
C PRO A 162 -11.53 6.56 -1.61
N PRO A 163 -11.02 5.35 -1.36
CA PRO A 163 -11.85 4.28 -0.82
C PRO A 163 -12.39 4.67 0.56
N ALA A 164 -13.55 4.12 0.93
CA ALA A 164 -14.24 4.50 2.18
C ALA A 164 -13.36 4.27 3.42
N GLU A 165 -12.53 3.23 3.40
CA GLU A 165 -11.64 2.86 4.49
C GLU A 165 -10.58 3.93 4.80
N ALA A 166 -10.23 4.78 3.83
CA ALA A 166 -9.23 5.84 4.04
C ALA A 166 -9.68 6.83 5.12
N ALA A 167 -10.99 7.07 5.26
CA ALA A 167 -11.52 8.06 6.21
C ALA A 167 -11.15 7.73 7.66
N ALA A 168 -11.08 6.43 7.98
CA ALA A 168 -10.70 5.95 9.31
C ALA A 168 -9.22 6.20 9.65
N LEU A 169 -8.39 6.54 8.66
CA LEU A 169 -6.95 6.73 8.82
C LEU A 169 -6.52 8.21 8.75
N ALA A 170 -7.47 9.16 8.70
CA ALA A 170 -7.17 10.57 8.47
C ALA A 170 -6.17 11.18 9.48
N ALA A 171 -6.14 10.69 10.73
CA ALA A 171 -5.17 11.17 11.73
C ALA A 171 -3.71 10.84 11.38
N ASN A 172 -3.48 9.85 10.51
CA ASN A 172 -2.14 9.42 10.12
C ASN A 172 -1.38 10.49 9.32
N ALA A 173 -2.09 11.45 8.71
CA ALA A 173 -1.47 12.60 8.06
C ALA A 173 -0.91 13.65 9.04
N PHE A 174 -1.01 13.45 10.35
CA PHE A 174 -0.61 14.46 11.36
C PHE A 174 0.81 15.02 11.16
N ASN A 175 1.75 14.18 10.70
CA ASN A 175 3.14 14.55 10.45
C ASN A 175 3.47 14.76 8.95
N ILE A 176 2.46 14.78 8.07
CA ILE A 176 2.62 14.92 6.63
C ILE A 176 1.99 16.25 6.20
N PRO A 177 2.75 17.18 5.59
CA PRO A 177 2.18 18.29 4.85
C PRO A 177 1.24 17.79 3.73
N VAL A 178 0.02 18.31 3.68
CA VAL A 178 -0.99 17.90 2.69
C VAL A 178 -1.46 19.10 1.87
N HIS A 179 -1.48 19.00 0.54
CA HIS A 179 -2.10 20.00 -0.33
C HIS A 179 -3.15 19.35 -1.24
N ILE A 180 -4.42 19.60 -0.96
CA ILE A 180 -5.52 19.06 -1.74
C ILE A 180 -5.91 20.05 -2.84
N HIS A 181 -6.04 19.56 -4.07
CA HIS A 181 -6.46 20.33 -5.24
C HIS A 181 -7.81 19.83 -5.76
N GLN A 182 -8.71 20.75 -6.12
CA GLN A 182 -10.06 20.40 -6.55
C GLN A 182 -10.60 21.39 -7.60
N GLY A 183 -11.34 20.91 -8.60
CA GLY A 183 -12.11 21.77 -9.49
C GLY A 183 -13.44 22.15 -8.86
N GLY A 184 -13.76 23.44 -8.78
CA GLY A 184 -14.97 23.95 -8.11
C GLY A 184 -16.29 23.65 -8.84
N ALA A 185 -16.23 23.18 -10.09
CA ALA A 185 -17.36 22.73 -10.89
C ALA A 185 -17.26 21.24 -11.29
N ASP A 186 -16.43 20.45 -10.59
CA ASP A 186 -16.22 19.03 -10.87
C ASP A 186 -17.53 18.22 -10.74
N PRO A 187 -18.03 17.61 -11.83
CA PRO A 187 -19.26 16.83 -11.79
C PRO A 187 -19.06 15.37 -11.36
N VAL A 188 -17.81 14.89 -11.34
CA VAL A 188 -17.44 13.48 -11.08
C VAL A 188 -17.09 13.30 -9.61
N VAL A 189 -16.12 14.05 -9.12
CA VAL A 189 -15.76 14.09 -7.69
C VAL A 189 -16.24 15.43 -7.16
N ARG A 190 -17.39 15.42 -6.51
CA ARG A 190 -18.05 16.66 -6.07
C ARG A 190 -17.18 17.42 -5.04
N PRO A 191 -16.96 18.74 -5.20
CA PRO A 191 -16.15 19.53 -4.28
C PRO A 191 -16.61 19.43 -2.82
N GLU A 192 -17.90 19.25 -2.59
CA GLU A 192 -18.49 19.10 -1.25
C GLU A 192 -17.87 17.93 -0.48
N GLY A 193 -17.63 16.80 -1.16
CA GLY A 193 -16.99 15.64 -0.57
C GLY A 193 -15.52 15.91 -0.22
N VAL A 194 -14.82 16.67 -1.07
CA VAL A 194 -13.42 17.03 -0.84
C VAL A 194 -13.29 18.08 0.27
N ARG A 195 -14.20 19.05 0.37
CA ARG A 195 -14.27 19.97 1.51
C ARG A 195 -14.50 19.22 2.83
N ALA A 196 -15.37 18.21 2.85
CA ALA A 196 -15.58 17.38 4.04
C ALA A 196 -14.29 16.63 4.45
N TRP A 197 -13.50 16.17 3.48
CA TRP A 197 -12.18 15.59 3.74
C TRP A 197 -11.18 16.59 4.34
N VAL A 198 -11.11 17.79 3.78
CA VAL A 198 -10.27 18.88 4.29
C VAL A 198 -10.64 19.20 5.75
N GLU A 199 -11.93 19.34 6.06
CA GLU A 199 -12.39 19.61 7.42
C GLU A 199 -12.11 18.44 8.38
N SER A 200 -12.24 17.19 7.91
CA SER A 200 -11.84 16.01 8.68
C SER A 200 -10.35 16.06 9.05
N LEU A 201 -9.47 16.32 8.09
CA LEU A 201 -8.02 16.45 8.31
C LEU A 201 -7.69 17.58 9.30
N LYS A 202 -8.29 18.77 9.11
CA LYS A 202 -8.13 19.90 10.03
C LYS A 202 -8.56 19.55 11.45
N SER A 203 -9.69 18.85 11.61
CA SER A 203 -10.19 18.42 12.93
C SER A 203 -9.24 17.48 13.67
N LYS A 204 -8.38 16.76 12.94
CA LYS A 204 -7.33 15.88 13.50
C LYS A 204 -6.02 16.62 13.78
N GLY A 205 -5.94 17.91 13.43
CA GLY A 205 -4.76 18.76 13.58
C GLY A 205 -3.72 18.59 12.48
N VAL A 206 -4.13 18.11 11.31
CA VAL A 206 -3.26 17.99 10.12
C VAL A 206 -3.06 19.38 9.51
N ALA A 207 -1.82 19.68 9.10
CA ALA A 207 -1.51 20.85 8.29
C ALA A 207 -1.94 20.59 6.84
N VAL A 208 -3.12 21.07 6.48
CA VAL A 208 -3.70 20.90 5.14
C VAL A 208 -3.92 22.23 4.43
N GLU A 209 -3.31 22.35 3.25
CA GLU A 209 -3.59 23.38 2.25
C GLU A 209 -4.70 22.88 1.30
N TYR A 210 -5.58 23.78 0.87
CA TYR A 210 -6.68 23.45 -0.04
C TYR A 210 -6.79 24.49 -1.15
N SER A 211 -6.68 24.04 -2.40
CA SER A 211 -6.87 24.86 -3.59
C SER A 211 -8.08 24.35 -4.37
N GLU A 212 -9.14 25.15 -4.34
CA GLU A 212 -10.34 24.91 -5.15
C GLU A 212 -10.39 25.92 -6.31
N TYR A 213 -10.44 25.42 -7.55
CA TYR A 213 -10.37 26.25 -8.74
C TYR A 213 -11.77 26.59 -9.28
N PRO A 214 -12.24 27.85 -9.19
CA PRO A 214 -13.59 28.20 -9.61
C PRO A 214 -13.86 27.90 -11.09
N GLY A 215 -14.99 27.26 -11.39
CA GLY A 215 -15.40 26.93 -12.76
C GLY A 215 -14.64 25.77 -13.42
N VAL A 216 -13.58 25.25 -12.80
CA VAL A 216 -12.82 24.10 -13.31
C VAL A 216 -13.58 22.80 -13.03
N GLY A 217 -13.64 21.93 -14.04
CA GLY A 217 -14.28 20.62 -13.97
C GLY A 217 -13.40 19.57 -13.30
N HIS A 218 -13.50 18.32 -13.76
CA HIS A 218 -12.76 17.20 -13.17
C HIS A 218 -11.24 17.28 -13.39
N ASP A 219 -10.80 18.00 -14.43
CA ASP A 219 -9.44 18.11 -14.92
C ASP A 219 -8.56 19.11 -14.13
N SER A 220 -8.86 19.31 -12.84
CA SER A 220 -8.10 20.20 -11.94
C SER A 220 -6.60 19.89 -11.81
N TRP A 221 -6.14 18.72 -12.27
CA TRP A 221 -4.72 18.40 -12.42
C TRP A 221 -3.99 19.30 -13.43
N ALA A 222 -4.69 19.88 -14.40
CA ALA A 222 -4.12 20.87 -15.31
C ALA A 222 -3.61 22.10 -14.53
N ASN A 223 -4.38 22.53 -13.53
CA ASN A 223 -4.03 23.65 -12.64
C ASN A 223 -2.99 23.23 -11.59
N ALA A 224 -3.19 22.07 -10.95
CA ALA A 224 -2.31 21.60 -9.87
C ALA A 224 -0.87 21.37 -10.32
N TYR A 225 -0.68 20.88 -11.55
CA TYR A 225 0.64 20.55 -12.11
C TYR A 225 1.17 21.60 -13.08
N GLN A 226 0.46 22.71 -13.25
CA GLN A 226 0.84 23.76 -14.20
C GLN A 226 2.26 24.26 -13.89
N ASP A 227 3.07 24.40 -14.94
CA ASP A 227 4.42 24.98 -14.87
C ASP A 227 5.35 24.34 -13.81
N GLY A 228 5.06 23.10 -13.42
CA GLY A 228 5.80 22.35 -12.41
C GLY A 228 5.58 22.81 -10.96
N ALA A 229 4.50 23.55 -10.68
CA ALA A 229 4.15 24.05 -9.35
C ALA A 229 4.19 22.98 -8.26
N ILE A 230 3.81 21.74 -8.58
CA ILE A 230 3.84 20.63 -7.64
C ILE A 230 5.27 20.27 -7.17
N PHE A 231 6.27 20.37 -8.06
CA PHE A 231 7.66 20.11 -7.71
C PHE A 231 8.18 21.21 -6.78
N ASP A 232 7.83 22.47 -7.06
CA ASP A 232 8.23 23.62 -6.25
C ASP A 232 7.58 23.56 -4.85
N TRP A 233 6.33 23.11 -4.76
CA TRP A 233 5.68 22.85 -3.46
C TRP A 233 6.37 21.72 -2.70
N PHE A 234 6.60 20.56 -3.35
CA PHE A 234 7.29 19.44 -2.71
C PHE A 234 8.70 19.78 -2.23
N GLY A 235 9.45 20.59 -2.98
CA GLY A 235 10.82 20.99 -2.65
C GLY A 235 10.98 21.72 -1.30
N GLN A 236 9.88 22.16 -0.69
CA GLN A 236 9.86 22.82 0.62
C GLN A 236 9.91 21.85 1.81
N PHE A 237 9.68 20.55 1.58
CA PHE A 237 9.47 19.58 2.64
C PHE A 237 10.52 18.47 2.65
N GLU A 238 10.99 18.15 3.86
CA GLU A 238 11.79 16.97 4.18
C GLU A 238 11.10 16.21 5.32
N ARG A 239 10.97 14.90 5.17
CA ARG A 239 10.37 14.02 6.16
C ARG A 239 11.23 14.01 7.42
N ASN A 240 10.59 14.22 8.58
CA ASN A 240 11.21 13.93 9.87
C ASN A 240 10.99 12.46 10.23
N PRO A 241 12.03 11.59 10.26
CA PRO A 241 11.87 10.19 10.67
C PRO A 241 11.61 10.02 12.17
N PHE A 242 11.89 11.04 12.99
CA PHE A 242 11.73 11.04 14.44
C PHE A 242 10.91 12.25 14.91
N PRO A 243 9.62 12.33 14.54
CA PRO A 243 8.75 13.41 15.00
C PRO A 243 8.52 13.29 16.52
N GLU A 244 8.47 14.42 17.21
CA GLU A 244 8.24 14.48 18.66
C GLU A 244 6.90 13.85 19.08
N ARG A 245 5.90 13.97 18.20
CA ARG A 245 4.56 13.41 18.39
C ARG A 245 4.14 12.59 17.18
N VAL A 246 3.52 11.45 17.43
CA VAL A 246 2.91 10.59 16.42
C VAL A 246 1.49 10.29 16.81
N LYS A 247 0.55 10.60 15.91
CA LYS A 247 -0.81 10.06 15.91
C LYS A 247 -0.87 8.98 14.86
N TYR A 248 -1.26 7.78 15.25
CA TYR A 248 -1.32 6.65 14.33
C TYR A 248 -2.54 5.78 14.62
N GLU A 249 -3.28 5.50 13.56
CA GLU A 249 -4.51 4.73 13.53
C GLU A 249 -4.37 3.59 12.52
N ALA A 250 -4.94 2.44 12.84
CA ALA A 250 -4.95 1.28 11.97
C ALA A 250 -6.22 0.44 12.18
N THR A 251 -6.60 -0.34 11.17
CA THR A 251 -7.69 -1.33 11.26
C THR A 251 -7.20 -2.75 10.99
N GLN A 252 -5.98 -2.92 10.46
CA GLN A 252 -5.42 -4.21 10.06
C GLN A 252 -3.95 -4.32 10.46
N TYR A 253 -3.45 -5.54 10.70
CA TYR A 253 -2.05 -5.75 11.09
C TYR A 253 -1.06 -5.47 9.96
N LYS A 254 -1.48 -5.51 8.69
CA LYS A 254 -0.64 -5.10 7.56
C LYS A 254 -0.13 -3.66 7.69
N HIS A 255 -0.94 -2.75 8.25
CA HIS A 255 -0.63 -1.34 8.51
C HIS A 255 -0.44 -1.10 10.01
N ASN A 256 0.42 -1.87 10.68
CA ASN A 256 0.58 -1.79 12.14
C ASN A 256 1.84 -1.05 12.60
N LYS A 257 2.53 -0.34 11.71
CA LYS A 257 3.75 0.37 12.07
C LYS A 257 3.86 1.69 11.31
N ALA A 258 4.32 2.72 12.01
CA ALA A 258 4.72 3.98 11.42
C ALA A 258 5.71 4.69 12.35
N TYR A 259 6.72 5.32 11.76
CA TYR A 259 7.76 6.07 12.49
C TYR A 259 8.43 5.16 13.53
N TRP A 260 8.41 5.57 14.79
CA TRP A 260 8.96 4.84 15.93
C TRP A 260 7.92 4.01 16.69
N ILE A 261 6.73 3.75 16.11
CA ILE A 261 5.61 3.04 16.75
C ILE A 261 5.28 1.73 16.01
N THR A 262 4.99 0.68 16.76
CA THR A 262 4.36 -0.57 16.28
C THR A 262 3.16 -0.92 17.16
N LEU A 263 2.02 -1.24 16.55
CA LEU A 263 0.81 -1.74 17.21
C LEU A 263 0.87 -3.27 17.22
N ASP A 264 1.06 -3.86 18.40
CA ASP A 264 1.38 -5.29 18.54
C ASP A 264 0.15 -6.16 18.79
N ALA A 265 -0.89 -5.63 19.46
CA ALA A 265 -2.10 -6.39 19.76
C ALA A 265 -3.35 -5.50 19.76
N PHE A 266 -4.25 -5.76 18.82
CA PHE A 266 -5.59 -5.16 18.73
C PHE A 266 -6.55 -6.13 18.02
N THR A 267 -7.81 -5.71 17.82
CA THR A 267 -8.82 -6.49 17.08
C THR A 267 -8.88 -6.01 15.63
N PRO A 268 -8.46 -6.82 14.63
CA PRO A 268 -8.57 -6.45 13.22
C PRO A 268 -10.02 -6.14 12.82
N GLY A 269 -10.20 -5.15 11.95
CA GLY A 269 -11.50 -4.61 11.54
C GLY A 269 -12.08 -3.57 12.50
N THR A 270 -11.51 -3.38 13.69
CA THR A 270 -11.86 -2.28 14.59
C THR A 270 -10.78 -1.21 14.53
N LEU A 271 -11.19 0.06 14.50
CA LEU A 271 -10.25 1.19 14.57
C LEU A 271 -9.47 1.12 15.88
N THR A 272 -8.16 0.99 15.77
CA THR A 272 -7.21 1.13 16.88
C THR A 272 -6.34 2.37 16.66
N GLY A 273 -5.84 2.95 17.74
CA GLY A 273 -4.99 4.13 17.63
C GLY A 273 -4.10 4.38 18.83
N ILE A 274 -3.09 5.20 18.59
CA ILE A 274 -2.13 5.70 19.57
C ILE A 274 -1.77 7.15 19.26
N ASP A 275 -1.76 7.99 20.29
CA ASP A 275 -1.25 9.37 20.26
C ASP A 275 -0.12 9.45 21.28
N ALA A 276 1.12 9.47 20.80
CA ALA A 276 2.32 9.42 21.62
C ALA A 276 3.16 10.69 21.39
N GLN A 277 3.53 11.38 22.46
CA GLN A 277 4.29 12.63 22.42
C GLN A 277 5.40 12.63 23.48
N PHE A 278 6.61 13.03 23.09
CA PHE A 278 7.66 13.36 24.03
C PHE A 278 7.36 14.69 24.73
N THR A 279 7.41 14.70 26.06
CA THR A 279 7.23 15.92 26.88
C THR A 279 8.55 16.40 27.50
N GLY A 280 9.64 15.69 27.23
CA GLY A 280 10.99 15.96 27.71
C GLY A 280 11.93 14.79 27.40
N GLU A 281 13.20 14.93 27.78
CA GLU A 281 14.18 13.83 27.67
C GLU A 281 13.68 12.60 28.43
N ASN A 282 13.57 11.47 27.74
CA ASN A 282 13.08 10.19 28.27
C ASN A 282 11.71 10.27 28.98
N GLN A 283 10.86 11.22 28.57
CA GLN A 283 9.50 11.38 29.09
C GLN A 283 8.50 11.39 27.94
N LEU A 284 7.55 10.46 27.99
CA LEU A 284 6.54 10.26 26.95
C LEU A 284 5.13 10.24 27.55
N VAL A 285 4.18 10.88 26.89
CA VAL A 285 2.75 10.70 27.16
C VAL A 285 2.13 9.92 26.01
N VAL A 286 1.37 8.89 26.34
CA VAL A 286 0.70 7.99 25.38
C VAL A 286 -0.77 7.90 25.72
N ARG A 287 -1.63 8.10 24.72
CA ARG A 287 -3.07 7.81 24.78
C ARG A 287 -3.40 6.72 23.77
N THR A 288 -4.18 5.74 24.17
CA THR A 288 -4.52 4.59 23.33
C THR A 288 -6.01 4.49 23.03
N THR A 289 -6.37 3.81 21.94
CA THR A 289 -7.75 3.48 21.58
C THR A 289 -7.80 2.05 21.05
N ASN A 290 -8.60 1.18 21.68
CA ASN A 290 -8.76 -0.24 21.32
C ASN A 290 -7.44 -1.03 21.18
N LEU A 291 -6.40 -0.62 21.91
CA LEU A 291 -5.04 -1.18 21.81
C LEU A 291 -4.69 -1.94 23.08
N ARG A 292 -4.15 -3.16 22.92
CA ARG A 292 -3.73 -4.02 24.05
C ARG A 292 -2.22 -4.12 24.19
N ALA A 293 -1.46 -3.92 23.12
CA ALA A 293 0.00 -3.88 23.18
C ALA A 293 0.61 -3.03 22.07
N PHE A 294 1.74 -2.41 22.35
CA PHE A 294 2.52 -1.63 21.40
C PHE A 294 4.01 -1.62 21.75
N THR A 295 4.84 -1.28 20.76
CA THR A 295 6.29 -1.20 20.87
C THR A 295 6.80 0.12 20.34
N LEU A 296 7.74 0.72 21.07
CA LEU A 296 8.45 1.93 20.71
C LEU A 296 9.87 1.59 20.24
N ARG A 297 10.25 2.08 19.06
CA ARG A 297 11.60 1.92 18.48
C ARG A 297 12.30 3.26 18.42
N LEU A 298 12.94 3.63 19.53
CA LEU A 298 13.40 5.01 19.78
C LEU A 298 14.88 5.25 19.45
N ALA A 299 15.59 4.26 18.91
CA ALA A 299 16.99 4.41 18.53
C ALA A 299 17.16 5.54 17.50
N GLY A 300 17.97 6.55 17.84
CA GLY A 300 18.16 7.75 17.00
C GLY A 300 17.20 8.90 17.29
N HIS A 301 16.18 8.70 18.13
CA HIS A 301 15.24 9.77 18.49
C HIS A 301 15.93 10.83 19.38
N PRO A 302 15.83 12.13 19.08
CA PRO A 302 16.60 13.18 19.78
C PRO A 302 16.31 13.29 21.28
N PHE A 303 15.05 13.02 21.67
CA PHE A 303 14.58 13.05 23.05
C PHE A 303 14.77 11.73 23.82
N TYR A 304 15.39 10.71 23.21
CA TYR A 304 15.65 9.42 23.84
C TYR A 304 17.15 9.21 24.09
N LYS A 305 17.51 8.88 25.32
CA LYS A 305 18.86 8.54 25.79
C LYS A 305 18.86 7.09 26.29
N SER A 306 19.66 6.24 25.65
CA SER A 306 19.76 4.81 25.94
C SER A 306 20.35 4.50 27.33
N GLU A 307 20.91 5.49 28.00
CA GLU A 307 21.57 5.33 29.30
C GLU A 307 20.61 5.52 30.47
N LYS A 308 19.40 6.02 30.23
CA LYS A 308 18.41 6.36 31.26
C LYS A 308 17.09 5.62 31.03
N PRO A 309 16.36 5.23 32.09
CA PRO A 309 15.02 4.69 31.96
C PRO A 309 14.08 5.64 31.20
N LEU A 310 13.09 5.07 30.51
CA LEU A 310 12.01 5.81 29.86
C LEU A 310 10.81 5.87 30.80
N LYS A 311 10.33 7.08 31.10
CA LYS A 311 9.10 7.28 31.86
C LYS A 311 7.94 7.53 30.90
N VAL A 312 6.98 6.61 30.85
CA VAL A 312 5.83 6.69 29.95
C VAL A 312 4.54 6.83 30.75
N ASN A 313 3.80 7.91 30.55
CA ASN A 313 2.44 8.06 31.05
C ASN A 313 1.45 7.53 30.01
N ILE A 314 0.95 6.31 30.21
CA ILE A 314 0.02 5.62 29.31
C ILE A 314 -1.37 5.69 29.90
N ASP A 315 -2.30 6.37 29.22
CA ASP A 315 -3.70 6.53 29.64
C ASP A 315 -3.85 7.04 31.09
N GLY A 316 -2.95 7.94 31.51
CA GLY A 316 -2.94 8.52 32.86
C GLY A 316 -2.17 7.70 33.91
N LYS A 317 -1.55 6.58 33.53
CA LYS A 317 -0.75 5.73 34.43
C LYS A 317 0.72 5.76 34.02
N VAL A 318 1.59 6.08 34.97
CA VAL A 318 3.04 6.09 34.74
C VAL A 318 3.61 4.68 34.82
N VAL A 319 4.34 4.30 33.78
CA VAL A 319 5.16 3.09 33.69
C VAL A 319 6.60 3.52 33.45
N GLU A 320 7.51 3.04 34.30
CA GLU A 320 8.95 3.19 34.07
C GLU A 320 9.44 1.95 33.32
N ALA A 321 10.14 2.17 32.22
CA ALA A 321 10.65 1.13 31.35
C ALA A 321 12.17 1.19 31.28
N ALA A 322 12.81 0.02 31.27
CA ALA A 322 14.24 -0.06 31.06
C ALA A 322 14.60 0.48 29.67
N ALA A 323 15.78 1.10 29.56
CA ALA A 323 16.27 1.56 28.27
C ALA A 323 16.61 0.35 27.37
N ASP A 324 16.09 0.36 26.15
CA ASP A 324 16.32 -0.68 25.15
C ASP A 324 16.08 -0.11 23.75
N LYS A 325 16.55 -0.81 22.72
CA LYS A 325 16.28 -0.53 21.30
C LYS A 325 14.79 -0.65 20.96
N ALA A 326 14.07 -1.51 21.67
CA ALA A 326 12.65 -1.74 21.50
C ALA A 326 11.96 -1.85 22.87
N ILE A 327 11.09 -0.89 23.18
CA ILE A 327 10.42 -0.80 24.47
C ILE A 327 8.94 -1.13 24.27
N SER A 328 8.52 -2.30 24.77
CA SER A 328 7.16 -2.80 24.60
C SER A 328 6.29 -2.61 25.84
N PHE A 329 5.00 -2.44 25.59
CA PHE A 329 3.98 -2.30 26.62
C PHE A 329 2.81 -3.23 26.34
N LEU A 330 2.33 -3.89 27.38
CA LEU A 330 1.19 -4.80 27.35
C LEU A 330 0.18 -4.39 28.41
N LYS A 331 -1.11 -4.41 28.04
CA LYS A 331 -2.22 -4.17 28.96
C LYS A 331 -2.70 -5.51 29.56
N THR A 332 -2.49 -5.70 30.86
CA THR A 332 -2.87 -6.86 31.67
C THR A 332 -3.82 -6.41 32.79
N ALA A 333 -5.03 -6.99 32.86
CA ALA A 333 -6.02 -6.64 33.90
C ALA A 333 -6.21 -5.11 34.09
N GLU A 334 -6.37 -4.38 32.97
CA GLU A 334 -6.49 -2.92 32.91
C GLU A 334 -5.26 -2.10 33.35
N ARG A 335 -4.11 -2.73 33.57
CA ARG A 335 -2.84 -2.08 33.88
C ARG A 335 -1.85 -2.22 32.72
N TRP A 336 -1.08 -1.16 32.45
CA TRP A 336 0.04 -1.20 31.53
C TRP A 336 1.33 -1.65 32.23
N GLU A 337 2.07 -2.56 31.58
CA GLU A 337 3.35 -3.09 32.05
C GLU A 337 4.42 -2.98 30.94
N ASN A 338 5.68 -2.71 31.29
CA ASN A 338 6.80 -2.77 30.35
C ASN A 338 7.16 -4.24 30.05
N LYS A 339 6.41 -4.84 29.11
CA LYS A 339 6.50 -6.24 28.75
C LYS A 339 6.15 -6.43 27.27
N PRO A 340 6.91 -7.24 26.52
CA PRO A 340 6.56 -7.59 25.15
C PRO A 340 5.29 -8.45 25.09
N TYR A 341 4.51 -8.25 24.01
CA TYR A 341 3.38 -9.11 23.70
C TYR A 341 3.85 -10.35 22.93
N TYR A 342 3.52 -11.52 23.47
CA TYR A 342 3.68 -12.78 22.77
C TYR A 342 2.29 -13.33 22.43
N PRO A 343 1.90 -13.37 21.15
CA PRO A 343 0.58 -13.85 20.76
C PRO A 343 0.43 -15.35 21.13
N PRO A 344 -0.70 -15.74 21.77
CA PRO A 344 -1.05 -17.15 21.92
C PRO A 344 -1.19 -17.84 20.56
N ALA A 345 -1.13 -19.17 20.53
CA ALA A 345 -1.12 -19.93 19.27
C ALA A 345 -2.33 -19.69 18.34
N LEU A 346 -3.51 -19.38 18.89
CA LEU A 346 -4.77 -19.23 18.15
C LEU A 346 -5.34 -17.81 18.25
N VAL A 347 -4.58 -16.81 17.81
CA VAL A 347 -5.07 -15.42 17.68
C VAL A 347 -4.79 -14.85 16.30
N LYS A 348 -5.57 -13.84 15.91
CA LYS A 348 -5.28 -13.03 14.72
C LYS A 348 -3.94 -12.32 14.89
N ARG A 349 -3.09 -12.41 13.87
CA ARG A 349 -1.75 -11.80 13.78
C ARG A 349 -1.49 -11.41 12.33
N LYS A 350 -0.48 -10.57 12.10
CA LYS A 350 -0.04 -10.16 10.76
C LYS A 350 0.17 -11.36 9.84
N GLY A 351 -0.35 -11.28 8.63
CA GLY A 351 -0.40 -12.34 7.61
C GLY A 351 -1.61 -13.28 7.71
N ILE A 352 -2.33 -13.33 8.83
CA ILE A 352 -3.51 -14.21 9.02
C ILE A 352 -4.68 -13.48 9.71
N GLU A 353 -4.68 -12.16 9.67
CA GLU A 353 -5.68 -11.30 10.30
C GLU A 353 -7.05 -11.36 9.59
N GLY A 354 -7.05 -11.56 8.27
CA GLY A 354 -8.20 -11.29 7.43
C GLY A 354 -8.43 -9.77 7.20
N PRO A 355 -9.44 -9.38 6.42
CA PRO A 355 -10.54 -10.20 5.91
C PRO A 355 -10.13 -11.16 4.79
N MET A 356 -11.05 -12.01 4.34
CA MET A 356 -10.81 -13.06 3.32
C MET A 356 -10.13 -12.52 2.06
N ILE A 357 -10.38 -11.27 1.69
CA ILE A 357 -9.78 -10.62 0.51
C ILE A 357 -8.24 -10.51 0.59
N GLU A 358 -7.64 -10.55 1.78
CA GLU A 358 -6.18 -10.50 1.93
C GLU A 358 -5.50 -11.75 1.37
N VAL A 359 -6.20 -12.89 1.33
CA VAL A 359 -5.71 -14.15 0.73
C VAL A 359 -5.36 -13.98 -0.75
N VAL A 360 -6.11 -13.13 -1.44
CA VAL A 360 -5.97 -12.88 -2.88
C VAL A 360 -5.33 -11.52 -3.18
N SER A 361 -4.96 -10.76 -2.14
CA SER A 361 -4.22 -9.50 -2.27
C SER A 361 -2.71 -9.69 -2.36
N THR A 362 -2.25 -10.93 -2.16
CA THR A 362 -0.84 -11.36 -2.25
C THR A 362 -0.74 -12.55 -3.22
N ARG A 363 0.46 -13.14 -3.37
CA ARG A 363 0.66 -14.29 -4.25
C ARG A 363 -0.32 -15.41 -3.95
N HIS A 364 -1.08 -15.81 -4.97
CA HIS A 364 -2.11 -16.82 -4.84
C HIS A 364 -2.22 -17.72 -6.07
N ILE A 365 -2.53 -19.00 -5.86
CA ILE A 365 -2.49 -20.06 -6.87
C ILE A 365 -3.75 -20.91 -6.77
N TYR A 366 -4.36 -21.20 -7.92
CA TYR A 366 -5.57 -22.01 -8.02
C TYR A 366 -5.20 -23.46 -8.34
N VAL A 367 -5.63 -24.40 -7.50
CA VAL A 367 -5.15 -25.79 -7.55
C VAL A 367 -6.31 -26.77 -7.71
N TYR A 368 -6.38 -27.42 -8.88
CA TYR A 368 -7.37 -28.47 -9.15
C TYR A 368 -6.81 -29.87 -8.84
N GLY A 369 -7.69 -30.77 -8.41
CA GLY A 369 -7.31 -32.11 -7.99
C GLY A 369 -7.23 -33.14 -9.14
N THR A 370 -6.21 -34.02 -9.12
CA THR A 370 -6.00 -35.10 -10.10
C THR A 370 -6.34 -36.51 -9.57
N GLY A 371 -6.75 -36.61 -8.31
CA GLY A 371 -7.07 -37.87 -7.64
C GLY A 371 -8.36 -38.53 -8.12
N GLY A 372 -8.49 -39.83 -7.85
CA GLY A 372 -9.70 -40.61 -8.10
C GLY A 372 -9.85 -41.21 -9.51
N ASN A 373 -8.77 -41.30 -10.30
CA ASN A 373 -8.77 -41.78 -11.69
C ASN A 373 -9.90 -41.16 -12.56
N PRO A 374 -10.00 -39.82 -12.61
CA PRO A 374 -11.03 -39.13 -13.39
C PRO A 374 -10.90 -39.42 -14.88
N SER A 375 -12.03 -39.36 -15.60
CA SER A 375 -12.03 -39.31 -17.07
C SER A 375 -11.37 -38.01 -17.56
N GLU A 376 -10.98 -37.97 -18.84
CA GLU A 376 -10.48 -36.75 -19.48
C GLU A 376 -11.49 -35.59 -19.39
N GLU A 377 -12.77 -35.88 -19.53
CA GLU A 377 -13.85 -34.89 -19.39
C GLU A 377 -13.95 -34.32 -17.97
N GLU A 378 -13.86 -35.18 -16.95
CA GLU A 378 -13.87 -34.75 -15.55
C GLU A 378 -12.61 -33.96 -15.20
N MET A 379 -11.45 -34.37 -15.74
CA MET A 379 -10.20 -33.61 -15.60
C MET A 379 -10.31 -32.21 -16.21
N ALA A 380 -10.87 -32.11 -17.42
CA ALA A 380 -11.11 -30.84 -18.07
C ALA A 380 -12.07 -29.96 -17.24
N ARG A 381 -13.16 -30.53 -16.71
CA ARG A 381 -14.12 -29.83 -15.85
C ARG A 381 -13.48 -29.27 -14.58
N ARG A 382 -12.64 -30.06 -13.90
CA ARG A 382 -11.91 -29.61 -12.69
C ARG A 382 -10.95 -28.47 -12.99
N ARG A 383 -10.21 -28.58 -14.10
CA ARG A 383 -9.30 -27.52 -14.57
C ARG A 383 -10.06 -26.25 -14.93
N GLU A 384 -11.19 -26.38 -15.63
CA GLU A 384 -12.06 -25.25 -15.99
C GLU A 384 -12.64 -24.56 -14.75
N GLN A 385 -13.04 -25.32 -13.72
CA GLN A 385 -13.52 -24.76 -12.47
C GLN A 385 -12.46 -23.88 -11.78
N ALA A 386 -11.23 -24.38 -11.66
CA ALA A 386 -10.11 -23.59 -11.14
C ALA A 386 -9.80 -22.38 -12.04
N GLY A 387 -9.89 -22.56 -13.36
CA GLY A 387 -9.68 -21.49 -14.35
C GLY A 387 -10.68 -20.35 -14.22
N LYS A 388 -11.97 -20.65 -14.07
CA LYS A 388 -13.03 -19.65 -13.84
C LYS A 388 -12.79 -18.85 -12.56
N ALA A 389 -12.34 -19.53 -11.49
CA ALA A 389 -12.02 -18.86 -10.24
C ALA A 389 -10.74 -18.00 -10.31
N ALA A 390 -9.82 -18.34 -11.23
CA ALA A 390 -8.60 -17.60 -11.50
C ALA A 390 -8.79 -16.45 -12.53
N GLU A 391 -10.00 -16.23 -13.05
CA GLU A 391 -10.30 -15.18 -14.03
C GLU A 391 -10.40 -13.79 -13.37
N TRP A 392 -9.25 -13.26 -12.96
CA TRP A 392 -9.13 -11.91 -12.39
C TRP A 392 -8.96 -10.80 -13.44
N SER A 393 -8.64 -11.19 -14.66
CA SER A 393 -8.43 -10.27 -15.77
C SER A 393 -9.73 -10.03 -16.53
N GLY A 394 -10.14 -8.77 -16.66
CA GLY A 394 -11.41 -8.43 -17.28
C GLY A 394 -11.45 -7.02 -17.83
N TYR A 395 -12.13 -6.84 -18.96
CA TYR A 395 -12.45 -5.53 -19.52
C TYR A 395 -13.67 -4.96 -18.80
N ARG A 396 -13.55 -3.74 -18.26
CA ARG A 396 -14.56 -3.07 -17.44
C ARG A 396 -15.21 -1.89 -18.15
N GLY A 397 -15.15 -1.87 -19.49
CA GLY A 397 -15.65 -0.79 -20.32
C GLY A 397 -14.57 0.21 -20.75
N GLU A 398 -14.92 1.11 -21.66
CA GLU A 398 -13.98 2.00 -22.35
C GLU A 398 -13.22 2.89 -21.37
N PHE A 399 -13.94 3.42 -20.37
CA PHE A 399 -13.35 4.27 -19.35
C PHE A 399 -12.53 3.51 -18.31
N LEU A 400 -13.01 2.37 -17.78
CA LEU A 400 -12.28 1.65 -16.72
C LEU A 400 -11.13 0.80 -17.26
N GLY A 401 -11.13 0.50 -18.57
CA GLY A 401 -10.09 -0.27 -19.23
C GLY A 401 -10.10 -1.74 -18.79
N ARG A 402 -8.91 -2.35 -18.79
CA ARG A 402 -8.73 -3.77 -18.47
C ARG A 402 -7.88 -3.93 -17.21
N ILE A 403 -8.32 -4.80 -16.30
CA ILE A 403 -7.50 -5.30 -15.19
C ILE A 403 -6.70 -6.51 -15.69
N MET A 404 -5.42 -6.56 -15.31
CA MET A 404 -4.46 -7.56 -15.78
C MET A 404 -3.82 -8.25 -14.58
N VAL A 405 -4.44 -9.34 -14.13
CA VAL A 405 -3.96 -10.21 -13.05
C VAL A 405 -4.10 -11.66 -13.53
N PHE A 406 -3.00 -12.42 -13.53
CA PHE A 406 -2.94 -13.74 -14.14
C PHE A 406 -2.44 -14.81 -13.16
N PRO A 407 -3.21 -15.15 -12.11
CA PRO A 407 -2.78 -16.13 -11.12
C PRO A 407 -2.49 -17.48 -11.77
N ARG A 408 -1.51 -18.21 -11.24
CA ARG A 408 -1.17 -19.55 -11.74
C ARG A 408 -2.31 -20.54 -11.44
N ILE A 409 -2.57 -21.41 -12.40
CA ILE A 409 -3.47 -22.55 -12.26
C ILE A 409 -2.62 -23.82 -12.37
N LEU A 410 -2.62 -24.65 -11.33
CA LEU A 410 -1.80 -25.87 -11.26
C LEU A 410 -2.69 -27.06 -10.92
N SER A 411 -2.27 -28.25 -11.32
CA SER A 411 -2.74 -29.47 -10.67
C SER A 411 -2.12 -29.61 -9.28
N ASP A 412 -2.78 -30.35 -8.40
CA ASP A 412 -2.27 -30.75 -7.09
C ASP A 412 -0.88 -31.42 -7.12
N ARG A 413 -0.53 -32.08 -8.23
CA ARG A 413 0.79 -32.71 -8.46
C ARG A 413 1.87 -31.76 -8.94
N GLU A 414 1.51 -30.59 -9.47
CA GLU A 414 2.45 -29.58 -9.97
C GLU A 414 2.87 -28.57 -8.90
N VAL A 415 2.14 -28.52 -7.77
CA VAL A 415 2.45 -27.64 -6.64
C VAL A 415 3.80 -28.02 -6.04
N ARG A 416 4.69 -27.04 -5.93
CA ARG A 416 6.05 -27.21 -5.39
C ARG A 416 6.11 -26.76 -3.93
N LEU A 417 7.17 -27.15 -3.23
CA LEU A 417 7.42 -26.68 -1.87
C LEU A 417 7.51 -25.14 -1.78
N SER A 418 8.08 -24.50 -2.80
CA SER A 418 8.14 -23.04 -2.88
C SER A 418 6.76 -22.38 -3.00
N ASP A 419 5.79 -23.06 -3.64
CA ASP A 419 4.42 -22.57 -3.75
C ASP A 419 3.73 -22.67 -2.37
N LEU A 420 3.93 -23.78 -1.65
CA LEU A 420 3.40 -23.97 -0.29
C LEU A 420 3.95 -22.96 0.74
N GLN A 421 5.21 -22.53 0.56
CA GLN A 421 5.87 -21.60 1.48
C GLN A 421 5.58 -20.12 1.16
N GLY A 422 5.28 -19.80 -0.10
CA GLY A 422 5.25 -18.43 -0.59
C GLY A 422 3.95 -17.97 -1.22
N ALA A 423 2.91 -18.81 -1.28
CA ALA A 423 1.63 -18.47 -1.89
C ALA A 423 0.44 -18.96 -1.06
N ASN A 424 -0.67 -18.25 -1.19
CA ASN A 424 -1.97 -18.75 -0.76
C ASN A 424 -2.49 -19.72 -1.82
N LEU A 425 -2.80 -20.97 -1.42
CA LEU A 425 -3.38 -21.95 -2.33
C LEU A 425 -4.90 -21.97 -2.20
N ILE A 426 -5.60 -21.76 -3.33
CA ILE A 426 -7.05 -21.94 -3.45
C ILE A 426 -7.28 -23.34 -4.00
N LEU A 427 -7.67 -24.26 -3.13
CA LEU A 427 -7.79 -25.69 -3.44
C LEU A 427 -9.22 -26.04 -3.86
N PHE A 428 -9.36 -26.83 -4.94
CA PHE A 428 -10.64 -27.33 -5.44
C PHE A 428 -10.73 -28.84 -5.27
N GLY A 429 -11.94 -29.32 -4.95
CA GLY A 429 -12.26 -30.72 -4.74
C GLY A 429 -12.34 -31.09 -3.26
N ASP A 430 -11.98 -32.32 -2.94
CA ASP A 430 -11.99 -32.93 -1.61
C ASP A 430 -10.74 -33.79 -1.39
N LYS A 431 -10.66 -34.47 -0.24
CA LYS A 431 -9.54 -35.35 0.10
C LYS A 431 -9.33 -36.53 -0.86
N THR A 432 -10.32 -36.91 -1.66
CA THR A 432 -10.21 -38.03 -2.62
C THR A 432 -9.74 -37.56 -3.99
N THR A 433 -10.02 -36.29 -4.31
CA THR A 433 -9.78 -35.71 -5.62
C THR A 433 -8.55 -34.81 -5.64
N ASN A 434 -8.13 -34.23 -4.50
CA ASN A 434 -7.00 -33.31 -4.41
C ASN A 434 -6.02 -33.74 -3.30
N SER A 435 -4.80 -34.12 -3.68
CA SER A 435 -3.80 -34.66 -2.74
C SER A 435 -3.33 -33.66 -1.68
N ILE A 436 -3.44 -32.35 -1.96
CA ILE A 436 -3.10 -31.31 -0.98
C ILE A 436 -4.22 -31.20 0.06
N ILE A 437 -5.49 -31.26 -0.37
CA ILE A 437 -6.62 -31.33 0.56
C ILE A 437 -6.50 -32.58 1.42
N GLU A 438 -6.17 -33.73 0.83
CA GLU A 438 -5.95 -34.98 1.57
C GLU A 438 -4.93 -34.78 2.71
N GLN A 439 -3.77 -34.22 2.38
CA GLN A 439 -2.67 -33.98 3.30
C GLN A 439 -3.07 -33.12 4.52
N TYR A 440 -3.91 -32.10 4.33
CA TYR A 440 -4.27 -31.16 5.40
C TYR A 440 -5.66 -31.38 6.00
N SER A 441 -6.51 -32.20 5.38
CA SER A 441 -7.92 -32.38 5.76
C SER A 441 -8.11 -32.77 7.23
N GLY A 442 -7.21 -33.59 7.79
CA GLY A 442 -7.25 -34.01 9.19
C GLY A 442 -6.81 -32.93 10.20
N ARG A 443 -6.30 -31.80 9.73
CA ARG A 443 -5.80 -30.68 10.55
C ARG A 443 -6.73 -29.46 10.53
N LEU A 444 -7.78 -29.51 9.72
CA LEU A 444 -8.70 -28.40 9.55
C LEU A 444 -9.51 -28.17 10.82
N PRO A 445 -9.84 -26.92 11.17
CA PRO A 445 -10.61 -26.63 12.37
C PRO A 445 -12.09 -27.03 12.25
N LEU A 446 -12.57 -27.30 11.03
CA LEU A 446 -13.95 -27.65 10.72
C LEU A 446 -13.98 -28.82 9.73
N HIS A 447 -14.90 -29.76 9.98
CA HIS A 447 -15.14 -30.91 9.11
C HIS A 447 -16.62 -30.99 8.75
N LEU A 448 -16.90 -31.43 7.52
CA LEU A 448 -18.26 -31.76 7.09
C LEU A 448 -18.61 -33.17 7.57
N ASN A 449 -19.71 -33.31 8.30
CA ASN A 449 -20.21 -34.60 8.76
C ASN A 449 -21.11 -35.29 7.73
N ASP A 450 -21.62 -34.53 6.75
CA ASP A 450 -22.47 -35.03 5.67
C ASP A 450 -21.89 -34.64 4.30
N PRO A 451 -21.28 -35.59 3.57
CA PRO A 451 -20.68 -35.34 2.26
C PRO A 451 -21.71 -35.25 1.11
N SER A 452 -23.01 -35.42 1.38
CA SER A 452 -24.06 -35.43 0.35
C SER A 452 -24.79 -34.10 0.15
N GLY A 453 -24.43 -33.06 0.91
CA GLY A 453 -25.09 -31.76 0.81
C GLY A 453 -24.54 -30.85 -0.30
N ASP A 454 -25.39 -29.99 -0.84
CA ASP A 454 -25.04 -28.94 -1.82
C ASP A 454 -24.29 -27.74 -1.19
N TYR A 455 -23.41 -28.01 -0.23
CA TYR A 455 -22.66 -26.98 0.50
C TYR A 455 -21.18 -27.37 0.68
N GLY A 456 -20.31 -26.37 0.73
CA GLY A 456 -18.87 -26.55 0.91
C GLY A 456 -18.33 -25.71 2.06
N LEU A 457 -17.15 -26.06 2.55
CA LEU A 457 -16.40 -25.25 3.51
C LEU A 457 -15.35 -24.42 2.78
N ALA A 458 -15.35 -23.11 3.02
CA ALA A 458 -14.25 -22.23 2.67
C ALA A 458 -13.64 -21.66 3.95
N TYR A 459 -12.36 -21.92 4.20
CA TYR A 459 -11.61 -21.35 5.30
C TYR A 459 -10.15 -21.11 4.88
N VAL A 460 -9.49 -20.17 5.54
CA VAL A 460 -8.05 -19.92 5.39
C VAL A 460 -7.33 -20.76 6.43
N PHE A 461 -6.44 -21.64 5.99
CA PHE A 461 -5.65 -22.49 6.88
C PHE A 461 -4.15 -22.21 6.67
N PRO A 462 -3.44 -21.71 7.69
CA PRO A 462 -2.01 -21.45 7.56
C PRO A 462 -1.24 -22.78 7.53
N VAL A 463 -0.41 -22.95 6.50
CA VAL A 463 0.49 -24.09 6.33
C VAL A 463 1.91 -23.64 6.72
N GLY A 464 2.35 -24.01 7.92
CA GLY A 464 3.66 -23.62 8.49
C GLY A 464 3.50 -22.95 9.86
N ASN A 465 4.47 -23.19 10.75
CA ASN A 465 4.50 -22.60 12.10
C ASN A 465 5.13 -21.21 12.09
#